data_AF-A0A962PJN3-F1
#
_entry.id   AF-A0A962PJN3-F1
#
_cell.length_a   1.000
_cell.length_b   1.000
_cell.length_c   1.000
_cell.angle_alpha   90.00
_cell.angle_beta   90.00
_cell.angle_gamma   90.00
#
_symmetry.space_group_name_H-M   'P 1'
#
loop_
_entity.id
_entity.type
_entity.pdbx_description
1 polymer ?
#
loop_
_entity_poly.entity_id
_entity_poly.type
_entity_poly.pdbx_seq_one_letter_code
_entity_poly.pdbx_strand_id
1 'polypeptide(L)'
;MSPFLLMLLDTGFTVFHLLLTAFNVLGWVHPRTRRLHRWCVGITAGCWLTIGPLFYGTLGYCPLTDWHWQIKEARGQIALPHSFVTYVLNQIGIFPPP
;
A
#
# COMPACT_ATOMS: atom_id res chain seq x y z
N MET A 1 21.03 4.67 5.10
CA MET A 1 20.23 4.49 6.33
C MET A 1 20.74 3.27 7.07
N SER A 2 20.64 3.19 8.40
CA SER A 2 21.09 1.98 9.11
C SER A 2 20.22 0.76 8.73
N PRO A 3 20.80 -0.45 8.62
CA PRO A 3 20.03 -1.65 8.23
C PRO A 3 18.84 -1.93 9.16
N PHE A 4 19.03 -1.68 10.46
CA PHE A 4 17.98 -1.80 11.47
C PHE A 4 16.80 -0.85 11.20
N LEU A 5 17.08 0.41 10.87
CA LEU A 5 16.04 1.40 10.57
C LEU A 5 15.24 1.01 9.33
N LEU A 6 15.90 0.51 8.28
CA LEU A 6 15.21 0.04 7.07
C LEU A 6 14.30 -1.15 7.36
N MET A 7 14.73 -2.08 8.21
CA MET A 7 13.89 -3.21 8.63
C MET A 7 12.67 -2.75 9.42
N LEU A 8 12.84 -1.80 10.36
CA LEU A 8 11.75 -1.24 11.14
C LEU A 8 10.74 -0.52 10.25
N LEU A 9 11.22 0.31 9.31
CA LEU A 9 10.36 1.01 8.36
C LEU A 9 9.63 0.02 7.45
N ASP A 10 10.32 -0.94 6.83
CA ASP A 10 9.69 -1.93 5.96
C ASP A 10 8.58 -2.71 6.69
N THR A 11 8.84 -3.13 7.93
CA THR A 11 7.85 -3.82 8.76
C THR A 11 6.68 -2.90 9.11
N GLY A 12 6.97 -1.65 9.52
CA GLY A 12 5.96 -0.65 9.85
C GLY A 12 5.05 -0.33 8.67
N PHE A 13 5.62 -0.09 7.49
CA PHE A 13 4.86 0.12 6.26
C PHE A 13 4.03 -1.10 5.86
N THR A 14 4.57 -2.31 6.02
CA THR A 14 3.82 -3.55 5.74
C THR A 14 2.59 -3.68 6.63
N VAL A 15 2.76 -3.53 7.95
CA VAL A 15 1.64 -3.60 8.91
C VAL A 15 0.63 -2.49 8.66
N PHE A 16 1.10 -1.26 8.45
CA PHE A 16 0.23 -0.13 8.19
C PHE A 16 -0.60 -0.31 6.91
N HIS A 17 0.00 -0.77 5.80
CA HIS A 17 -0.73 -1.07 4.58
C HIS A 17 -1.77 -2.17 4.80
N LEU A 18 -1.43 -3.26 5.49
CA LEU A 18 -2.39 -4.34 5.77
C LEU A 18 -3.59 -3.84 6.57
N LEU A 19 -3.35 -3.02 7.61
CA LEU A 19 -4.41 -2.41 8.40
C LEU A 19 -5.26 -1.45 7.56
N LEU A 20 -4.63 -0.62 6.71
CA LEU A 20 -5.32 0.31 5.82
C LEU A 20 -6.19 -0.43 4.81
N THR A 21 -5.67 -1.47 4.16
CA THR A 21 -6.41 -2.32 3.23
C THR A 21 -7.57 -3.02 3.94
N ALA A 22 -7.33 -3.64 5.10
CA ALA A 22 -8.38 -4.27 5.89
C ALA A 22 -9.47 -3.26 6.32
N PHE A 23 -9.09 -2.05 6.74
CA PHE A 23 -10.03 -1.00 7.11
C PHE A 23 -10.81 -0.44 5.92
N ASN A 24 -10.21 -0.38 4.73
CA ASN A 24 -10.93 -0.06 3.49
C ASN A 24 -11.92 -1.16 3.10
N VAL A 25 -11.65 -2.44 3.37
CA VAL A 25 -12.58 -3.53 3.04
C VAL A 25 -13.67 -3.73 4.10
N LEU A 26 -13.32 -3.60 5.38
CA LEU A 26 -14.18 -3.99 6.51
C LEU A 26 -14.64 -2.81 7.39
N GLY A 27 -14.03 -1.63 7.25
CA GLY A 27 -14.28 -0.48 8.13
C GLY A 27 -15.69 0.09 8.06
N TRP A 28 -16.47 -0.25 7.03
CA TRP A 28 -17.87 0.14 6.88
C TRP A 28 -18.85 -0.72 7.70
N VAL A 29 -18.45 -1.92 8.13
CA VAL A 29 -19.33 -2.90 8.80
C VAL A 29 -19.85 -2.31 10.11
N HIS A 30 -18.95 -1.78 10.95
CA HIS A 30 -19.31 -1.27 12.27
C HIS A 30 -19.83 0.19 12.22
N PRO A 31 -21.00 0.51 12.80
CA PRO A 31 -21.62 1.84 12.70
C PRO A 31 -20.73 3.00 13.18
N ARG A 32 -19.93 2.81 14.23
CA ARG A 32 -19.02 3.86 14.76
C ARG A 32 -17.85 4.16 13.81
N THR A 33 -17.37 3.19 13.03
CA THR A 33 -16.22 3.37 12.13
C THR A 33 -16.63 3.89 10.76
N ARG A 34 -17.92 3.85 10.39
CA ARG A 34 -18.42 4.31 9.08
C ARG A 34 -18.00 5.73 8.71
N ARG A 35 -18.05 6.68 9.66
CA ARG A 35 -17.61 8.08 9.38
C ARG A 35 -16.14 8.14 9.01
N LEU A 36 -15.29 7.45 9.78
CA LEU A 36 -13.85 7.38 9.53
C LEU A 36 -13.54 6.62 8.24
N HIS A 37 -14.24 5.50 8.01
CA HIS A 37 -14.11 4.69 6.81
C HIS A 37 -14.44 5.50 5.55
N ARG A 38 -15.50 6.33 5.54
CA ARG A 38 -15.81 7.20 4.39
C ARG A 38 -14.67 8.14 4.03
N TRP A 39 -14.04 8.77 5.02
CA TRP A 39 -12.87 9.62 4.77
C TRP A 39 -11.67 8.80 4.29
N CYS A 40 -11.40 7.66 4.92
CA CYS A 40 -10.29 6.79 4.57
C CYS A 40 -10.39 6.25 3.14
N VAL A 41 -11.55 5.71 2.75
CA VAL A 41 -11.79 5.20 1.41
C VAL A 41 -11.83 6.33 0.38
N GLY A 42 -12.36 7.50 0.74
CA GLY A 42 -12.34 8.68 -0.10
C GLY A 42 -10.93 9.19 -0.40
N ILE A 43 -10.06 9.24 0.61
CA ILE A 43 -8.64 9.59 0.44
C ILE A 43 -7.93 8.52 -0.40
N THR A 44 -8.16 7.24 -0.10
CA THR A 44 -7.54 6.12 -0.83
C THR A 44 -7.93 6.16 -2.32
N ALA A 45 -9.23 6.29 -2.60
CA ALA A 45 -9.75 6.42 -3.96
C ALA A 45 -9.25 7.70 -4.63
N GLY A 46 -9.16 8.81 -3.89
CA GLY A 46 -8.55 10.05 -4.35
C GLY A 46 -7.12 9.81 -4.84
N CYS A 47 -6.25 9.21 -4.04
CA CYS A 47 -4.88 8.89 -4.44
C CYS A 47 -4.83 8.05 -5.72
N TRP A 48 -5.69 7.03 -5.82
CA TRP A 48 -5.72 6.10 -6.96
C TRP A 48 -6.23 6.72 -8.26
N LEU A 49 -7.21 7.62 -8.15
CA LEU A 49 -7.96 8.16 -9.28
C LEU A 49 -7.55 9.58 -9.67
N THR A 50 -6.84 10.31 -8.81
CA THR A 50 -6.33 11.65 -9.12
C THR A 50 -4.83 11.65 -9.32
N ILE A 51 -4.05 11.21 -8.31
CA ILE A 51 -2.59 11.36 -8.33
C ILE A 51 -1.97 10.48 -9.41
N GLY A 52 -2.37 9.20 -9.47
CA GLY A 52 -1.88 8.27 -10.47
C GLY A 52 -2.11 8.77 -11.91
N PRO A 53 -3.35 9.07 -12.30
CA PRO A 53 -3.64 9.55 -13.65
C PRO A 53 -2.99 10.90 -13.99
N LEU A 54 -2.92 11.84 -13.03
CA LEU A 54 -2.41 13.18 -13.28
C LEU A 54 -0.88 13.26 -13.37
N PHE A 55 -0.15 12.42 -12.63
CA PHE A 55 1.32 12.50 -12.54
C PHE A 55 2.05 11.30 -13.14
N TYR A 56 1.44 10.11 -13.12
CA TYR A 56 2.09 8.85 -13.48
C TYR A 56 1.38 8.12 -14.63
N GLY A 57 0.27 8.66 -15.14
CA GLY A 57 -0.53 8.05 -16.21
C GLY A 57 -1.12 6.67 -15.87
N THR A 58 -1.16 6.28 -14.59
CA THR A 58 -1.59 4.96 -14.13
C THR A 58 -2.77 5.06 -13.17
N LEU A 59 -3.72 4.14 -13.29
CA LEU A 59 -4.82 4.00 -12.33
C LEU A 59 -4.36 3.13 -11.15
N GLY A 60 -4.79 3.47 -9.94
CA GLY A 60 -4.50 2.66 -8.74
C GLY A 60 -3.18 3.01 -8.05
N TYR A 61 -2.55 4.12 -8.42
CA TYR A 61 -1.34 4.62 -7.78
C TYR A 61 -1.57 4.99 -6.30
N CYS A 62 -0.68 4.55 -5.42
CA CYS A 62 -0.71 4.90 -4.00
C CYS A 62 0.65 5.47 -3.55
N PRO A 63 0.72 6.74 -3.09
CA PRO A 63 1.98 7.33 -2.59
C PRO A 63 2.62 6.51 -1.47
N LEU A 64 1.79 5.85 -0.66
CA LEU A 64 2.24 5.00 0.44
C LEU A 64 3.01 3.77 -0.07
N THR A 65 2.57 3.17 -1.18
CA THR A 65 3.25 2.04 -1.82
C THR A 65 4.57 2.48 -2.43
N ASP A 66 4.61 3.66 -3.08
CA ASP A 66 5.85 4.24 -3.62
C ASP A 66 6.91 4.47 -2.54
N TRP A 67 6.54 5.08 -1.41
CA TRP A 67 7.47 5.26 -0.30
C TRP A 67 7.95 3.93 0.28
N HIS A 68 7.04 2.95 0.38
CA HIS A 68 7.42 1.62 0.83
C HIS A 68 8.39 0.96 -0.15
N TRP A 69 8.22 1.16 -1.46
CA TRP A 69 9.09 0.57 -2.47
C TRP A 69 10.49 1.15 -2.41
N GLN A 70 10.63 2.47 -2.20
CA GLN A 70 11.93 3.08 -1.97
C GLN A 70 12.68 2.44 -0.79
N ILE A 71 11.96 2.08 0.28
CA ILE A 71 12.54 1.37 1.43
C ILE A 71 12.93 -0.06 1.05
N LYS A 72 12.09 -0.79 0.32
CA LYS A 72 12.37 -2.16 -0.12
C LYS A 72 13.53 -2.23 -1.12
N GLU A 73 13.61 -1.30 -2.05
CA GLU A 73 14.73 -1.11 -2.97
C GLU A 73 16.03 -0.81 -2.21
N ALA A 74 15.97 0.06 -1.20
CA ALA A 74 17.11 0.32 -0.31
C ALA A 74 17.52 -0.93 0.51
N ARG A 75 16.64 -1.91 0.68
CA ARG A 75 16.93 -3.24 1.25
C ARG A 75 17.39 -4.28 0.21
N GLY A 76 17.51 -3.89 -1.06
CA GLY A 76 17.98 -4.75 -2.15
C GLY A 76 16.89 -5.57 -2.84
N GLN A 77 15.59 -5.31 -2.59
CA GLN A 77 14.52 -5.95 -3.36
C GLN A 77 14.41 -5.30 -4.74
N ILE A 78 14.24 -6.12 -5.77
CA ILE A 78 14.08 -5.71 -7.17
C ILE A 78 12.78 -6.27 -7.74
N ALA A 79 12.33 -5.74 -8.88
CA ALA A 79 11.11 -6.16 -9.58
C ALA A 79 9.84 -6.13 -8.70
N LEU A 80 9.68 -5.06 -7.93
CA LEU A 80 8.49 -4.86 -7.10
C LEU A 80 7.27 -4.53 -7.99
N PRO A 81 6.10 -5.13 -7.74
CA PRO A 81 4.91 -4.90 -8.56
C PRO A 81 4.31 -3.51 -8.28
N HIS A 82 3.49 -3.00 -9.20
CA HIS A 82 2.88 -1.67 -9.06
C HIS A 82 1.93 -1.50 -7.86
N SER A 83 1.44 -2.59 -7.25
CA SER A 83 0.52 -2.52 -6.12
C SER A 83 0.99 -3.34 -4.93
N PHE A 84 0.77 -2.83 -3.72
CA PHE A 84 1.06 -3.55 -2.49
C PHE A 84 0.26 -4.86 -2.35
N VAL A 85 -0.99 -4.87 -2.83
CA VAL A 85 -1.81 -6.09 -2.79
C VAL A 85 -1.20 -7.17 -3.67
N THR A 86 -0.79 -6.83 -4.90
CA THR A 86 -0.06 -7.76 -5.79
C THR A 86 1.22 -8.26 -5.12
N TYR A 87 1.98 -7.37 -4.45
CA TYR A 87 3.18 -7.79 -3.70
C TYR A 87 2.85 -8.86 -2.65
N VAL A 88 1.85 -8.62 -1.80
CA VAL A 88 1.43 -9.58 -0.78
C VAL A 88 0.99 -10.90 -1.40
N LEU A 89 0.19 -10.85 -2.48
CA LEU A 89 -0.27 -12.04 -3.20
C LEU A 89 0.89 -12.83 -3.83
N ASN A 90 1.95 -12.14 -4.29
CA ASN A 90 3.17 -12.78 -4.77
C ASN A 90 3.94 -13.47 -3.64
N GLN A 91 4.05 -12.82 -2.48
CA GLN A 91 4.74 -13.40 -1.31
C GLN A 91 4.06 -14.66 -0.78
N ILE A 92 2.73 -14.77 -0.90
CA ILE A 92 1.97 -15.97 -0.47
C ILE A 92 1.75 -16.99 -1.61
N GLY A 93 2.35 -16.76 -2.79
CA GLY A 93 2.34 -17.71 -3.91
C GLY A 93 1.03 -17.79 -4.69
N ILE A 94 0.11 -16.83 -4.53
CA ILE A 94 -1.14 -16.79 -5.32
C ILE A 94 -0.86 -16.31 -6.75
N PHE A 95 0.00 -15.31 -6.90
CA PHE A 95 0.47 -14.84 -8.20
C PHE A 95 1.98 -15.05 -8.28
N PRO A 96 2.50 -15.85 -9.22
CA PRO A 96 3.94 -15.91 -9.39
C PRO A 96 4.46 -14.52 -9.78
N PRO A 97 5.59 -14.07 -9.19
CA PRO A 97 6.23 -12.85 -9.68
C PRO A 97 6.57 -13.01 -11.18
N PRO A 98 6.45 -11.93 -11.97
CA PRO A 98 6.80 -11.96 -13.39
C PRO A 98 8.28 -12.28 -13.64
#